data_AF-A0A392S8R6-F1
#
_entry.id   AF-A0A392S8R6-F1
#
_cell.length_a   1.000
_cell.length_b   1.000
_cell.length_c   1.000
_cell.angle_alpha   90.00
_cell.angle_beta   90.00
_cell.angle_gamma   90.00
#
_symmetry.space_group_name_H-M   'P 1'
#
loop_
_entity.id
_entity.type
_entity.pdbx_description
1 polymer ?
#
loop_
_entity_poly.entity_id
_entity_poly.type
_entity_poly.pdbx_seq_one_letter_code
_entity_poly.pdbx_strand_id
1 'polypeptide(L)' 'ESQPSPAHNLNTGAAEGCEVESDAADVVVLEVVVVVVLLLLPVVMTKGWPM' A
#
# COMPACT_ATOMS: atom_id res chain seq x y z
N GLU A 1 34.11 -19.14 -41.63
CA GLU A 1 33.84 -19.16 -40.19
C GLU A 1 32.65 -18.26 -39.89
N SER A 2 31.74 -18.75 -39.07
CA SER A 2 30.43 -18.15 -38.81
C SER A 2 30.58 -17.02 -37.79
N GLN A 3 30.04 -15.84 -38.09
CA GLN A 3 29.86 -14.77 -37.08
C GLN A 3 29.09 -15.33 -35.88
N PRO A 4 29.52 -15.09 -34.63
CA PRO A 4 28.70 -15.40 -33.47
C PRO A 4 27.51 -14.44 -33.45
N SER A 5 26.32 -14.99 -33.20
CA SER A 5 25.04 -14.26 -33.21
C SER A 5 24.98 -13.22 -32.08
N PRO A 6 24.05 -12.24 -32.14
CA PRO A 6 23.87 -11.19 -31.12
C PRO A 6 23.49 -11.68 -29.70
N ALA A 7 23.64 -12.97 -29.39
CA ALA A 7 23.08 -13.67 -28.25
C ALA A 7 23.77 -13.40 -26.89
N HIS A 8 24.36 -12.22 -26.68
CA HIS A 8 24.92 -11.88 -25.36
C HIS A 8 24.77 -10.40 -25.01
N ASN A 9 23.56 -9.87 -25.16
CA ASN A 9 23.14 -8.75 -24.33
C ASN A 9 21.85 -9.17 -23.63
N LEU A 10 22.00 -9.98 -22.59
CA LEU A 10 20.97 -10.14 -21.58
C LEU A 10 21.09 -8.93 -20.65
N ASN A 11 20.59 -7.77 -21.09
CA ASN A 11 20.26 -6.69 -20.16
C ASN A 11 18.99 -7.10 -19.38
N THR A 12 19.07 -8.19 -18.62
CA THR A 12 18.04 -8.52 -17.64
C THR A 12 18.31 -7.66 -16.40
N GLY A 13 18.13 -6.35 -16.57
CA GLY A 13 17.83 -5.45 -15.47
C GLY A 13 16.34 -5.18 -15.53
N ALA A 14 15.52 -6.21 -15.33
CA ALA A 14 14.15 -5.96 -14.95
C ALA A 14 14.27 -5.18 -13.64
N ALA A 15 14.00 -3.87 -13.70
CA ALA A 15 13.55 -3.17 -12.52
C ALA A 15 12.24 -3.87 -12.17
N GLU A 16 12.35 -4.96 -11.41
CA GLU A 16 11.35 -5.41 -10.46
C GLU A 16 10.99 -4.14 -9.69
N GLY A 17 10.02 -3.42 -10.24
CA GLY A 17 9.60 -2.13 -9.74
C GLY A 17 9.30 -2.36 -8.28
N CYS A 18 9.97 -1.62 -7.40
CA CYS A 18 9.79 -1.80 -5.97
C CYS A 18 8.29 -1.92 -5.71
N GLU A 19 7.86 -3.10 -5.28
CA GLU A 19 6.58 -3.25 -4.62
C GLU A 19 6.71 -2.37 -3.38
N VAL A 20 6.27 -1.13 -3.52
CA VAL A 20 5.93 -0.32 -2.37
C VAL A 20 4.86 -1.14 -1.69
N GLU A 21 5.22 -1.76 -0.58
CA GLU A 21 4.30 -2.31 0.40
C GLU A 21 3.43 -1.14 0.92
N SER A 22 2.49 -0.68 0.09
CA SER A 22 1.46 0.29 0.49
C SER A 22 0.63 -0.30 1.63
N ASP A 23 0.57 -1.63 1.71
CA ASP A 23 -0.16 -2.39 2.70
C ASP A 23 0.17 -2.00 4.16
N ALA A 24 1.45 -1.77 4.49
CA ALA A 24 1.81 -1.44 5.87
C ALA A 24 1.32 -0.06 6.33
N ALA A 25 1.34 0.95 5.44
CA ALA A 25 0.84 2.28 5.77
C ALA A 25 -0.68 2.32 5.78
N ASP A 26 -1.32 1.66 4.81
CA ASP A 26 -2.78 1.54 4.72
C ASP A 26 -3.37 0.81 5.94
N VAL A 27 -2.72 -0.24 6.43
CA VAL A 27 -3.13 -0.96 7.65
C VAL A 27 -3.07 -0.06 8.89
N VAL A 28 -2.01 0.74 9.04
CA VAL A 28 -1.86 1.67 10.17
C VAL A 28 -2.92 2.77 10.10
N VAL A 29 -3.18 3.32 8.92
CA VAL A 29 -4.24 4.33 8.73
C VAL A 29 -5.62 3.75 9.07
N LEU A 30 -5.90 2.53 8.61
CA LEU A 30 -7.17 1.85 8.91
C LEU A 30 -7.34 1.59 10.41
N GLU A 31 -6.29 1.11 11.09
CA GLU A 31 -6.30 0.89 12.54
C GLU A 31 -6.59 2.19 13.31
N VAL A 32 -5.89 3.28 12.96
CA VAL A 32 -6.10 4.58 13.61
C VAL A 32 -7.53 5.08 13.38
N VAL A 33 -8.07 4.94 12.17
CA VAL A 33 -9.46 5.32 11.86
C VAL A 33 -10.44 4.51 12.70
N VAL A 34 -10.25 3.19 12.81
CA VAL A 34 -11.10 2.31 13.63
C VAL A 34 -11.05 2.71 15.10
N VAL A 35 -9.86 2.96 15.65
CA VAL A 35 -9.69 3.39 17.05
C VAL A 35 -10.39 4.73 17.31
N VAL A 36 -10.21 5.70 16.41
CA VAL A 36 -10.84 7.02 16.51
C VAL A 36 -12.36 6.90 16.44
N VAL A 37 -12.90 6.13 15.50
CA VAL A 37 -14.34 5.91 15.35
C VAL A 37 -14.91 5.22 16.59
N LEU A 38 -14.25 4.19 17.12
CA LEU A 38 -14.71 3.47 18.31
C LEU A 38 -14.72 4.36 19.56
N LEU A 39 -13.76 5.27 19.67
CA LEU A 39 -13.67 6.21 20.79
C LEU A 39 -14.67 7.38 20.65
N LEU A 40 -14.95 7.81 19.42
CA LEU A 40 -15.88 8.91 19.14
C LEU A 40 -17.34 8.46 19.08
N LEU A 41 -17.62 7.21 18.73
CA LEU A 41 -18.97 6.61 18.65
C LEU A 41 -19.80 6.88 19.92
N PRO A 42 -19.33 6.60 21.15
CA PRO A 42 -20.06 6.91 22.37
C PRO A 42 -20.28 8.42 22.55
N VAL A 43 -19.31 9.25 22.15
CA VAL A 43 -19.38 10.71 22.29
C VAL A 43 -20.42 11.31 21.35
N VAL A 44 -20.48 10.84 20.10
CA VAL A 44 -21.46 11.31 19.10
C VAL A 44 -22.86 10.75 19.38
N MET A 45 -22.95 9.52 19.90
CA MET A 45 -24.23 8.91 20.28
C MET A 45 -24.82 9.55 21.54
N THR A 46 -23.99 9.99 22.49
CA THR A 46 -24.44 10.68 23.72
C THR A 46 -24.74 12.15 23.52
N LYS A 47 -24.13 12.81 22.52
CA LYS A 47 -24.40 14.23 22.22
C LYS A 47 -25.63 14.47 21.35
N GLY A 48 -26.36 13.43 20.96
CA GLY A 48 -27.58 13.56 20.18
C GLY A 48 -27.29 14.18 18.82
N TRP A 49 -26.99 13.34 17.83
CA TRP A 49 -26.86 13.80 16.45
C TRP A 49 -28.13 14.57 16.06
N PRO A 50 -28.05 15.79 15.49
CA PRO A 50 -29.21 16.46 14.94
C PRO A 50 -29.65 15.65 13.72
N MET A 51 -30.66 14.79 13.93
CA MET A 51 -31.34 14.05 12.88
C MET A 51 -32.08 15.02 11.96
#